data_AF-A0A5K7Z995-F1
#
_entry.id   AF-A0A5K7Z995-F1
#
_cell.length_a   1.000
_cell.length_b   1.000
_cell.length_c   1.000
_cell.angle_alpha   90.00
_cell.angle_beta   90.00
_cell.angle_gamma   90.00
#
_symmetry.space_group_name_H-M   'P 1'
#
loop_
_entity.id
_entity.type
_entity.pdbx_description
1 polymer ?
#
loop_
_entity_poly.entity_id
_entity_poly.type
_entity_poly.pdbx_seq_one_letter_code
_entity_poly.pdbx_strand_id
1 'polypeptide(L)'
;MIEDIEVPKKLMGSFKRVVRRIPVDLKKDEELIRTVVAYLELGGEKLARQAVEAAKQTLALEVAQRRKKAREEALIRAAEARLAAAEEDSEGDDDDFDDDDDDDDDDDDDPDDKDY
;
A
#
# COMPACT_ATOMS: atom_id res chain seq x y z
N MET A 1 -22.91 15.47 -8.06
CA MET A 1 -23.48 16.68 -7.41
C MET A 1 -24.65 16.14 -6.60
N ILE A 2 -24.73 16.38 -5.29
CA ILE A 2 -25.74 15.77 -4.39
C ILE A 2 -27.12 16.47 -4.57
N GLU A 3 -27.45 16.90 -5.78
CA GLU A 3 -28.50 17.91 -6.01
C GLU A 3 -29.91 17.31 -6.12
N ASP A 4 -30.04 16.00 -6.33
CA ASP A 4 -31.36 15.34 -6.52
C ASP A 4 -31.81 14.42 -5.37
N ILE A 5 -31.10 14.39 -4.23
CA ILE A 5 -31.51 13.53 -3.11
C ILE A 5 -32.46 14.30 -2.19
N GLU A 6 -33.75 14.03 -2.35
CA GLU A 6 -34.80 14.64 -1.54
C GLU A 6 -34.82 14.01 -0.14
N VAL A 7 -34.36 14.75 0.87
CA VAL A 7 -34.40 14.32 2.27
C VAL A 7 -35.65 14.88 2.96
N PRO A 8 -36.52 14.03 3.54
CA PRO A 8 -37.69 14.51 4.26
C PRO A 8 -37.33 15.49 5.37
N LYS A 9 -38.01 16.65 5.45
CA LYS A 9 -37.72 17.71 6.44
C LYS A 9 -37.67 17.20 7.89
N LYS A 10 -38.52 16.22 8.23
CA LYS A 10 -38.56 15.57 9.55
C LYS A 10 -37.28 14.79 9.90
N LEU A 11 -36.56 14.29 8.89
CA LEU A 11 -35.34 13.48 9.04
C LEU A 11 -34.05 14.30 8.84
N MET A 12 -34.16 15.54 8.35
CA MET A 12 -33.03 16.41 8.02
C MET A 12 -32.04 16.59 9.19
N GLY A 13 -32.53 16.63 10.43
CA GLY A 13 -31.69 16.71 11.62
C GLY A 13 -30.83 15.46 11.82
N SER A 14 -31.43 14.28 11.72
CA SER A 14 -30.75 12.98 11.81
C SER A 14 -29.79 12.79 10.64
N PHE A 15 -30.21 13.16 9.44
CA PHE A 15 -29.39 13.13 8.23
C PHE A 15 -28.11 13.97 8.40
N LYS A 16 -28.22 15.22 8.85
CA LYS A 16 -27.04 16.07 9.10
C LYS A 16 -26.07 15.46 10.11
N ARG A 17 -26.57 14.77 11.14
CA ARG A 17 -25.72 14.08 12.13
C ARG A 17 -24.99 12.89 11.53
N VAL A 18 -25.66 12.10 10.70
CA VAL A 18 -25.08 10.92 10.04
C VAL A 18 -24.07 11.34 8.98
N VAL A 19 -24.42 12.29 8.11
CA VAL A 19 -23.55 12.77 7.03
C VAL A 19 -22.25 13.40 7.55
N ARG A 20 -22.27 14.04 8.72
CA ARG A 20 -21.06 14.56 9.37
C ARG A 20 -20.03 13.46 9.70
N ARG A 21 -20.46 12.20 9.82
CA ARG A 21 -19.58 11.06 10.12
C ARG A 21 -19.05 10.37 8.86
N ILE A 22 -19.54 10.74 7.68
CA ILE A 22 -19.10 10.17 6.40
C ILE A 22 -17.74 10.79 6.04
N PRO A 23 -16.71 9.98 5.71
CA PRO A 23 -15.44 10.46 5.17
C PRO A 23 -15.64 11.33 3.93
N VAL A 24 -14.76 12.31 3.71
CA VAL A 24 -14.88 13.23 2.57
C VAL A 24 -14.93 12.48 1.23
N ASP A 25 -14.15 11.42 1.10
CA ASP A 25 -14.09 10.59 -0.10
C ASP A 25 -15.45 9.94 -0.43
N LEU A 26 -16.17 9.50 0.61
CA LEU A 26 -17.48 8.86 0.49
C LEU A 26 -18.65 9.85 0.43
N LYS A 27 -18.43 11.15 0.65
CA LYS A 27 -19.50 12.15 0.50
C LYS A 27 -19.88 12.42 -0.95
N LYS A 28 -19.00 12.06 -1.89
CA LYS A 28 -19.25 12.16 -3.33
C LYS A 28 -20.06 10.96 -3.85
N ASP A 29 -20.13 9.90 -3.06
CA ASP A 29 -20.87 8.69 -3.40
C ASP A 29 -22.38 8.93 -3.19
N GLU A 30 -23.07 9.12 -4.31
CA GLU A 30 -24.52 9.35 -4.33
C GLU A 30 -25.30 8.10 -3.90
N GLU A 31 -24.77 6.90 -4.13
CA GLU A 31 -25.40 5.63 -3.73
C GLU A 31 -25.36 5.46 -2.21
N LEU A 32 -24.24 5.80 -1.59
CA LEU A 32 -24.14 5.84 -0.12
C LEU A 32 -25.14 6.83 0.48
N ILE A 33 -25.26 8.04 -0.09
CA ILE A 33 -26.20 9.04 0.45
C ILE A 33 -27.65 8.57 0.28
N ARG A 34 -28.02 7.99 -0.86
CA ARG A 34 -29.36 7.38 -1.05
C ARG A 34 -29.63 6.28 -0.03
N THR A 35 -28.64 5.43 0.22
CA THR A 35 -28.74 4.35 1.21
C THR A 35 -28.95 4.91 2.62
N VAL A 36 -28.22 5.97 2.99
CA VAL A 36 -28.38 6.65 4.28
C VAL A 36 -29.79 7.23 4.43
N VAL A 37 -30.35 7.84 3.39
CA VAL A 37 -31.72 8.37 3.41
C VAL A 37 -32.75 7.25 3.56
N ALA A 38 -32.66 6.20 2.74
CA ALA A 38 -33.55 5.04 2.83
C ALA A 38 -33.49 4.39 4.22
N TYR A 39 -32.30 4.31 4.82
CA TYR A 39 -32.13 3.71 6.14
C TYR A 39 -32.65 4.61 7.27
N LEU A 40 -32.60 5.93 7.10
CA LEU A 40 -33.26 6.86 8.01
C LEU A 40 -34.78 6.72 7.96
N GLU A 41 -35.36 6.42 6.79
CA GLU A 41 -36.80 6.21 6.63
C GLU A 41 -37.27 4.86 7.20
N LEU A 42 -36.51 3.80 6.95
CA LEU A 42 -36.88 2.43 7.34
C LEU A 42 -36.54 2.10 8.81
N GLY A 43 -35.35 2.49 9.27
CA GLY A 43 -34.79 2.05 10.55
C GLY A 43 -34.26 3.18 11.44
N GLY A 44 -34.41 4.43 11.02
CA GLY A 44 -33.97 5.60 11.75
C GLY A 44 -32.44 5.75 11.81
N GLU A 45 -31.99 6.56 12.77
CA GLU A 45 -30.58 7.00 12.84
C GLU A 45 -29.59 5.86 13.10
N LYS A 46 -30.00 4.81 13.82
CA LYS A 46 -29.12 3.71 14.21
C LYS A 46 -28.69 2.88 13.00
N LEU A 47 -29.66 2.56 12.11
CA LEU A 47 -29.41 1.80 10.89
C LEU A 47 -28.56 2.61 9.90
N ALA A 48 -28.88 3.89 9.73
CA ALA A 48 -28.12 4.79 8.87
C ALA A 48 -26.66 4.95 9.33
N ARG A 49 -26.41 4.97 10.65
CA ARG A 49 -25.05 4.95 11.20
C ARG A 49 -24.31 3.65 10.87
N GLN A 50 -24.98 2.50 10.94
CA GLN A 50 -24.36 1.22 10.59
C GLN A 50 -23.96 1.16 9.11
N ALA A 51 -24.79 1.67 8.19
CA ALA A 51 -24.40 1.78 6.78
C ALA A 51 -23.14 2.61 6.58
N VAL A 52 -23.01 3.74 7.28
CA VAL A 52 -21.81 4.58 7.19
C VAL A 52 -20.57 3.87 7.74
N GLU A 53 -20.70 3.12 8.84
CA GLU A 53 -19.57 2.34 9.37
C GLU A 53 -19.17 1.18 8.45
N ALA A 54 -20.15 0.51 7.82
CA ALA A 54 -19.88 -0.51 6.80
C ALA A 54 -19.13 0.10 5.59
N ALA A 55 -19.59 1.25 5.09
CA ALA A 55 -18.95 1.94 3.97
C ALA A 55 -17.51 2.40 4.28
N LYS A 56 -17.22 2.77 5.53
CA LYS A 56 -15.84 3.05 5.96
C LYS A 56 -14.96 1.80 5.91
N GLN A 57 -15.49 0.67 6.37
CA GLN A 57 -14.76 -0.60 6.37
C GLN A 57 -14.47 -1.07 4.95
N THR A 58 -15.44 -0.97 4.03
CA THR A 58 -15.23 -1.33 2.63
C THR A 58 -14.17 -0.44 1.97
N LEU A 59 -14.21 0.87 2.19
CA LEU A 59 -13.18 1.79 1.68
C LEU A 59 -11.78 1.43 2.21
N ALA A 60 -11.67 1.12 3.51
CA ALA A 60 -10.40 0.72 4.11
C ALA A 60 -9.84 -0.57 3.48
N LEU A 61 -10.71 -1.55 3.19
CA LEU A 61 -10.34 -2.78 2.52
C LEU A 61 -9.90 -2.54 1.07
N GLU A 62 -10.62 -1.69 0.33
CA GLU A 62 -10.27 -1.35 -1.05
C GLU A 62 -8.91 -0.64 -1.13
N VAL A 63 -8.65 0.31 -0.22
CA VAL A 63 -7.34 0.99 -0.12
C VAL A 63 -6.24 -0.01 0.25
N ALA A 64 -6.51 -0.94 1.18
CA ALA A 64 -5.55 -1.97 1.55
C ALA A 64 -5.24 -2.92 0.38
N GLN A 65 -6.24 -3.31 -0.40
CA GLN A 65 -6.08 -4.13 -1.60
C GLN A 65 -5.27 -3.40 -2.68
N ARG A 66 -5.58 -2.13 -2.96
CA ARG A 66 -4.79 -1.31 -3.89
C ARG A 66 -3.33 -1.21 -3.47
N ARG A 67 -3.07 -1.00 -2.17
CA ARG A 67 -1.70 -0.96 -1.63
C ARG A 67 -0.98 -2.30 -1.76
N LYS A 68 -1.69 -3.42 -1.56
CA LYS A 68 -1.12 -4.76 -1.73
C LYS A 68 -0.72 -5.00 -3.19
N LYS A 69 -1.62 -4.67 -4.14
CA LYS A 69 -1.35 -4.81 -5.58
C LYS A 69 -0.15 -3.96 -6.02
N ALA A 70 -0.07 -2.71 -5.57
CA ALA A 70 1.06 -1.84 -5.88
C ALA A 70 2.41 -2.36 -5.34
N ARG A 71 2.39 -3.01 -4.15
CA ARG A 71 3.59 -3.66 -3.60
C ARG A 71 4.00 -4.90 -4.40
N GLU A 72 3.02 -5.68 -4.84
CA GLU A 72 3.26 -6.88 -5.65
C GLU A 72 3.85 -6.52 -7.02
N GLU A 73 3.30 -5.52 -7.70
CA GLU A 73 3.85 -5.00 -8.97
C GLU A 73 5.26 -4.41 -8.79
N ALA A 74 5.55 -3.74 -7.68
CA ALA A 74 6.89 -3.23 -7.38
C ALA A 74 7.91 -4.36 -7.15
N LEU A 75 7.50 -5.45 -6.48
CA LEU A 75 8.35 -6.62 -6.27
C LEU A 75 8.64 -7.36 -7.58
N ILE A 76 7.65 -7.51 -8.45
CA ILE A 76 7.82 -8.12 -9.78
C ILE A 76 8.80 -7.28 -10.61
N ARG A 77 8.61 -5.95 -10.68
CA ARG A 77 9.51 -5.05 -11.40
C ARG A 77 10.94 -5.09 -10.86
N ALA A 78 11.11 -5.19 -9.53
CA ALA A 78 12.43 -5.31 -8.92
C ALA A 78 13.11 -6.67 -9.24
N ALA A 79 12.32 -7.74 -9.30
CA ALA A 79 12.80 -9.06 -9.69
C ALA A 79 13.20 -9.12 -11.17
N GLU A 80 12.39 -8.54 -12.06
CA GLU A 80 12.69 -8.41 -13.49
C GLU A 80 13.95 -7.57 -13.73
N ALA A 81 14.11 -6.43 -13.04
CA ALA A 81 15.31 -5.62 -13.13
C ALA A 81 16.57 -6.36 -12.65
N ARG A 82 16.44 -7.21 -11.62
CA ARG A 82 17.54 -8.07 -11.16
C ARG A 82 17.90 -9.16 -12.16
N LEU A 83 16.91 -9.74 -12.83
CA LEU A 83 17.14 -10.77 -13.84
C LEU A 83 17.82 -10.18 -15.08
N ALA A 84 17.33 -9.01 -15.55
CA ALA A 84 17.93 -8.30 -16.67
C ALA A 84 19.37 -7.84 -16.38
N ALA A 85 19.65 -7.36 -15.17
CA ALA A 85 21.01 -7.00 -14.76
C ALA A 85 21.94 -8.23 -14.64
N ALA A 86 21.41 -9.40 -14.27
CA ALA A 86 22.19 -10.64 -14.24
C ALA A 86 22.42 -11.24 -15.65
N GLU A 87 21.57 -10.91 -16.62
CA GLU A 87 21.72 -11.30 -18.03
C GLU A 87 22.76 -10.41 -18.74
N GLU A 88 22.80 -9.11 -18.44
CA GLU A 88 23.83 -8.17 -18.92
C GLU A 88 25.24 -8.46 -18.34
N ASP A 89 25.34 -9.03 -17.14
CA ASP A 89 26.62 -9.39 -16.49
C ASP A 89 27.16 -10.77 -16.96
N SER A 90 26.40 -11.49 -17.81
CA SER A 90 26.79 -12.81 -18.35
C SER A 90 27.35 -12.76 -19.78
N GLU A 91 27.37 -11.59 -20.43
CA GLU A 91 27.93 -11.40 -21.79
C GLU A 91 29.35 -10.79 -21.77
N GLY A 92 30.04 -10.80 -20.62
CA GLY A 92 31.36 -10.20 -20.43
C GLY A 92 32.42 -11.12 -19.81
N ASP A 93 32.30 -12.43 -19.97
CA ASP A 93 33.32 -13.42 -19.57
C ASP A 93 34.02 -13.97 -20.81
N ASP A 94 34.82 -13.12 -21.47
CA ASP A 94 35.85 -13.55 -22.43
C ASP A 94 37.21 -13.12 -21.85
N ASP A 95 37.87 -14.09 -21.24
CA ASP A 95 39.32 -14.35 -21.17
C ASP A 95 40.30 -13.15 -21.10
N ASP A 96 40.97 -12.99 -19.96
CA ASP A 96 42.40 -12.64 -19.97
C ASP A 96 43.13 -13.45 -18.89
N PHE A 97 43.71 -14.57 -19.34
CA PHE A 97 44.84 -15.21 -18.69
C PHE A 97 46.03 -14.25 -18.84
N ASP A 98 46.59 -13.77 -17.74
CA ASP A 98 48.03 -13.49 -17.71
C ASP A 98 48.62 -14.09 -16.42
N ASP A 99 49.42 -15.11 -16.68
CA ASP A 99 50.32 -15.83 -15.81
C ASP A 99 51.57 -14.97 -15.69
N ASP A 100 51.90 -14.48 -14.49
CA ASP A 100 53.29 -14.15 -14.16
C ASP A 100 53.49 -14.37 -12.65
N ASP A 101 54.13 -15.50 -12.36
CA ASP A 101 54.91 -15.74 -11.16
C ASP A 101 55.91 -14.58 -10.96
N ASP A 102 55.92 -13.99 -9.76
CA ASP A 102 57.16 -13.46 -9.19
C ASP A 102 57.16 -13.78 -7.69
N ASP A 103 57.84 -14.89 -7.39
CA ASP A 103 58.50 -15.19 -6.12
C ASP A 103 59.38 -13.98 -5.73
N ASP A 104 59.22 -13.42 -4.52
CA ASP A 104 60.35 -12.98 -3.70
C ASP A 104 59.90 -12.68 -2.26
N ASP A 105 60.20 -13.65 -1.40
CA ASP A 105 60.90 -13.56 -0.11
C ASP A 105 60.64 -12.43 0.90
N ASP A 106 60.49 -12.91 2.14
CA ASP A 106 60.91 -12.34 3.42
C ASP A 106 60.42 -10.93 3.80
N ASP A 107 59.48 -10.90 4.77
CA ASP A 107 59.76 -10.13 5.98
C ASP A 107 59.16 -10.85 7.20
N ASP A 108 60.08 -11.29 8.06
CA ASP A 108 59.87 -11.69 9.45
C ASP A 108 58.99 -10.66 10.18
N ASP A 109 57.88 -11.11 10.76
CA ASP A 109 57.35 -10.44 11.94
C ASP A 109 56.82 -11.49 12.93
N ASP A 110 57.72 -11.87 13.83
CA ASP A 110 57.47 -12.61 15.06
C ASP A 110 56.74 -11.68 16.05
N PRO A 111 55.56 -12.07 16.57
CA PRO A 111 55.26 -11.70 17.93
C PRO A 111 54.58 -12.86 18.68
N ASP A 112 55.36 -13.83 19.15
CA ASP A 112 54.95 -14.64 20.31
C ASP A 112 55.67 -14.12 21.56
N ASP A 113 55.25 -12.90 21.96
CA ASP A 113 55.64 -12.31 23.24
C ASP A 113 54.98 -13.12 24.36
N LYS A 114 55.84 -13.78 25.13
CA LYS A 114 55.51 -14.75 26.15
C LYS A 114 54.80 -14.06 27.32
N ASP A 115 53.74 -14.71 27.78
CA ASP A 115 53.25 -14.62 29.15
C ASP A 115 54.42 -14.59 30.15
N TYR A 116 54.57 -13.50 30.92
CA TYR A 116 54.86 -13.49 32.37
C TYR A 116 54.75 -12.08 32.99
#